data_AF-W1NTE0-F1
#
_entry.id   AF-W1NTE0-F1
#
_cell.length_a   1.000
_cell.length_b   1.000
_cell.length_c   1.000
_cell.angle_alpha   90.00
_cell.angle_beta   90.00
_cell.angle_gamma   90.00
#
_symmetry.space_group_name_H-M   'P 1'
#
loop_
_entity.id
_entity.type
_entity.pdbx_description
1 polymer ?
#
loop_
_entity_poly.entity_id
_entity_poly.type
_entity_poly.pdbx_seq_one_letter_code
_entity_poly.pdbx_strand_id
1 'polypeptide(L)'
;MPQRHSKNNNDLAFFTYDEKKKLGYGTQKERLGKDSLKPFDACCLYLKPFIDPLCCQKGHVFCKECILGCLLAQKKDIKRCLFAHHSKEPL
;
A
#
# COMPACT_ATOMS: atom_id res chain seq x y z
N MET A 1 40.53 33.01 1.35
CA MET A 1 39.18 33.31 1.87
C MET A 1 38.45 31.98 2.06
N PRO A 2 37.95 31.63 3.25
CA PRO A 2 37.20 30.40 3.40
C PRO A 2 35.94 30.50 2.55
N GLN A 3 35.78 29.55 1.63
CA GLN A 3 34.67 29.47 0.71
C GLN A 3 33.37 29.43 1.52
N ARG A 4 32.54 30.47 1.41
CA ARG A 4 31.27 30.57 2.12
C ARG A 4 30.49 29.27 1.89
N HIS A 5 30.26 28.52 2.97
CA HIS A 5 29.45 27.31 2.99
C HIS A 5 27.95 27.61 2.87
N SER A 6 27.55 28.85 2.59
CA SER A 6 26.15 29.28 2.42
C SER A 6 25.46 28.71 1.17
N LYS A 7 26.00 27.62 0.61
CA LYS A 7 25.45 26.83 -0.50
C LYS A 7 25.09 25.41 -0.04
N ASN A 8 25.02 25.16 1.27
CA ASN A 8 24.42 23.95 1.77
C ASN A 8 22.89 24.10 1.82
N ASN A 9 22.20 23.15 1.18
CA ASN A 9 20.73 23.12 0.99
C ASN A 9 19.91 23.04 2.30
N ASN A 10 20.50 23.19 3.49
CA ASN A 10 19.80 23.05 4.77
C ASN A 10 20.19 24.13 5.81
N ASP A 11 20.90 25.19 5.41
CA ASP A 11 21.37 26.23 6.35
C ASP A 11 20.30 27.30 6.67
N LEU A 12 19.11 27.21 6.06
CA LEU A 12 17.99 28.12 6.32
C LEU A 12 17.07 27.55 7.41
N ALA A 13 16.51 28.43 8.25
CA ALA A 13 15.53 28.06 9.28
C ALA A 13 14.17 27.60 8.71
N PHE A 14 14.01 27.65 7.38
CA PHE A 14 12.83 27.18 6.67
C PHE A 14 13.26 26.45 5.40
N PHE A 15 12.54 25.39 5.04
CA PHE A 15 12.78 24.68 3.79
C PHE A 15 12.24 25.46 2.59
N THR A 16 13.04 25.56 1.53
CA THR A 16 12.63 26.03 0.22
C THR A 16 11.65 25.05 -0.45
N TYR A 17 10.97 25.49 -1.51
CA TYR A 17 10.06 24.62 -2.27
C TYR A 17 10.76 23.36 -2.80
N ASP A 18 11.97 23.52 -3.36
CA ASP A 18 12.74 22.40 -3.91
C ASP A 18 13.23 21.43 -2.83
N GLU A 19 13.62 21.93 -1.66
CA GLU A 19 13.96 21.09 -0.50
C GLU A 19 12.74 20.30 -0.01
N LYS A 20 11.59 20.96 0.18
CA LYS A 20 10.33 20.30 0.57
C LYS A 20 9.94 19.21 -0.43
N LYS A 21 10.10 19.48 -1.73
CA LYS A 21 9.81 18.51 -2.78
C LYS A 21 10.76 17.31 -2.73
N LYS A 22 12.07 17.53 -2.49
CA LYS A 22 13.08 16.47 -2.34
C LYS A 22 12.92 15.63 -1.07
N LEU A 23 12.42 16.23 0.00
CA LEU A 23 12.14 15.54 1.26
C LEU A 23 11.04 14.48 1.15
N GLY A 24 10.21 14.51 0.09
CA GLY A 24 9.13 13.53 -0.05
C GLY A 24 7.98 13.72 0.95
N TYR A 25 8.01 14.80 1.74
CA TYR A 25 7.15 14.99 2.90
C TYR A 25 5.83 15.69 2.53
N GLY A 26 4.72 15.19 3.07
CA GLY A 26 3.39 15.73 2.83
C GLY A 26 2.71 15.19 1.56
N THR A 27 1.70 15.89 1.08
CA THR A 27 0.95 15.48 -0.12
C THR A 27 1.75 15.75 -1.39
N GLN A 28 2.27 14.69 -2.00
CA GLN A 28 3.01 14.76 -3.25
C GLN A 28 2.06 14.64 -4.45
N LYS A 29 2.21 15.54 -5.42
CA LYS A 29 1.50 15.48 -6.71
C LYS A 29 2.48 15.04 -7.78
N GLU A 30 2.32 13.83 -8.27
CA GLU A 30 3.12 13.27 -9.36
C GLU A 30 2.22 12.63 -10.42
N ARG A 31 2.66 12.65 -11.67
CA ARG A 31 1.98 11.94 -12.76
C ARG A 31 2.42 10.48 -12.71
N LEU A 32 1.50 9.60 -12.31
CA LEU A 32 1.73 8.17 -12.31
C LEU A 32 1.69 7.61 -13.73
N GLY A 33 2.65 6.74 -14.05
CA GLY A 33 2.70 6.02 -15.32
C GLY A 33 1.75 4.82 -15.36
N LYS A 34 1.67 4.18 -16.52
CA LYS A 34 0.88 2.95 -16.71
C LYS A 34 1.32 1.84 -15.74
N ASP A 35 2.61 1.74 -15.46
CA ASP A 35 3.19 0.70 -14.60
C ASP A 35 2.79 0.86 -13.12
N SER A 36 2.31 2.05 -12.74
CA SER A 36 1.77 2.30 -11.40
C SER A 36 0.31 1.87 -11.27
N LEU A 37 -0.35 1.52 -12.38
CA LEU A 37 -1.74 1.07 -12.40
C LEU A 37 -1.79 -0.45 -12.56
N LYS A 38 -2.73 -1.07 -11.84
CA LYS A 38 -2.99 -2.49 -11.99
C LYS A 38 -3.49 -2.79 -13.42
N PRO A 39 -2.94 -3.79 -14.13
CA PRO A 39 -3.48 -4.26 -15.39
C PRO A 39 -4.92 -4.77 -15.24
N PHE A 40 -5.75 -4.55 -16.25
CA PHE A 40 -7.15 -5.01 -16.25
C PHE A 40 -7.26 -6.53 -16.20
N ASP A 41 -6.35 -7.23 -16.88
CA ASP A 41 -6.26 -8.67 -17.02
C ASP A 41 -5.54 -9.37 -15.84
N ALA A 42 -5.23 -8.65 -14.77
CA ALA A 42 -4.49 -9.18 -13.62
C ALA A 42 -5.39 -9.51 -12.41
N CYS A 43 -5.05 -10.57 -11.68
CA CYS A 43 -5.66 -10.94 -10.40
C CYS A 43 -5.50 -9.83 -9.35
N CYS A 44 -6.58 -9.47 -8.64
CA CYS A 44 -6.53 -8.50 -7.54
C CYS A 44 -5.68 -8.95 -6.34
N LEU A 45 -5.37 -10.25 -6.19
CA LEU A 45 -4.56 -10.77 -5.08
C LEU A 45 -3.11 -11.02 -5.48
N TYR A 46 -2.89 -11.56 -6.69
CA TYR A 46 -1.56 -12.03 -7.12
C TYR A 46 -0.90 -11.15 -8.19
N LEU A 47 -1.63 -10.16 -8.74
CA LEU A 47 -1.14 -9.18 -9.74
C LEU A 47 -0.52 -9.80 -11.02
N LYS A 48 -0.88 -11.05 -11.33
CA LYS A 48 -0.55 -11.73 -12.59
C LYS A 48 -1.82 -12.03 -13.39
N PRO A 49 -1.70 -12.37 -14.68
CA PRO A 49 -2.85 -12.78 -15.50
C PRO A 49 -3.73 -13.83 -14.83
N PHE A 50 -5.04 -13.77 -15.10
CA PHE A 50 -6.00 -14.66 -14.46
C PHE A 50 -5.81 -16.14 -14.84
N ILE A 51 -6.08 -17.00 -13.86
CA ILE A 51 -6.28 -18.44 -14.03
C ILE A 51 -7.63 -18.76 -13.38
N ASP A 52 -8.58 -19.26 -14.17
CA ASP A 52 -9.97 -19.53 -13.74
C ASP A 52 -10.61 -18.34 -12.97
N PRO A 53 -10.97 -17.25 -13.68
CA PRO A 53 -11.39 -16.00 -13.04
C PRO A 53 -12.75 -16.13 -12.36
N LEU A 54 -12.84 -15.64 -11.12
CA LEU A 54 -14.07 -15.47 -10.36
C LEU A 54 -14.27 -14.00 -10.03
N CYS A 55 -15.52 -13.55 -10.08
CA CYS A 55 -15.90 -12.16 -9.78
C CYS A 55 -16.72 -12.10 -8.48
N CYS A 56 -16.46 -11.10 -7.65
CA CYS A 56 -17.34 -10.79 -6.52
C CYS A 56 -18.47 -9.84 -6.94
N GLN A 57 -19.51 -9.72 -6.13
CA GLN A 57 -20.66 -8.84 -6.41
C GLN A 57 -20.27 -7.35 -6.58
N LYS A 58 -19.11 -6.94 -6.05
CA LYS A 58 -18.58 -5.58 -6.19
C LYS A 58 -17.77 -5.35 -7.48
N GLY A 59 -17.61 -6.37 -8.33
CA GLY A 59 -16.88 -6.27 -9.60
C GLY A 59 -15.37 -6.52 -9.51
N HIS A 60 -14.85 -6.99 -8.37
CA HIS A 60 -13.44 -7.38 -8.28
C HIS A 60 -13.25 -8.80 -8.81
N VAL A 61 -12.20 -8.99 -9.63
CA VAL A 61 -11.88 -10.27 -10.26
C VAL A 61 -10.63 -10.89 -9.65
N PHE A 62 -10.67 -12.20 -9.41
CA PHE A 62 -9.62 -12.98 -8.77
C PHE A 62 -9.43 -14.31 -9.47
N CYS A 63 -8.28 -14.96 -9.31
CA CYS A 63 -8.15 -16.39 -9.60
C CYS A 63 -8.89 -17.20 -8.53
N LYS A 64 -9.53 -18.30 -8.92
CA LYS A 64 -10.27 -19.19 -8.01
C LYS A 64 -9.48 -19.63 -6.78
N GLU A 65 -8.25 -20.10 -6.99
CA GLU A 65 -7.39 -20.57 -5.89
C GLU A 65 -7.00 -19.44 -4.94
N CYS A 66 -6.67 -18.26 -5.50
CA CYS A 66 -6.28 -17.10 -4.71
C CYS A 66 -7.40 -16.62 -3.79
N ILE A 67 -8.63 -16.47 -4.31
CA ILE A 67 -9.74 -15.97 -3.49
C ILE A 67 -10.15 -16.99 -2.42
N LEU A 68 -10.18 -18.28 -2.77
CA LEU A 68 -10.53 -19.32 -1.80
C LEU A 68 -9.48 -19.41 -0.68
N GLY A 69 -8.19 -19.37 -1.03
CA GLY A 69 -7.10 -19.36 -0.05
C GLY A 69 -7.17 -18.15 0.88
N CYS A 70 -7.45 -16.97 0.33
CA CYS A 70 -7.61 -15.73 1.10
C CYS A 70 -8.76 -15.84 2.11
N LEU A 71 -9.94 -16.32 1.67
CA LEU A 71 -11.10 -16.48 2.55
C LEU A 71 -10.87 -17.50 3.67
N LEU A 72 -10.17 -18.61 3.38
CA LEU A 72 -9.81 -19.60 4.38
C LEU A 72 -8.83 -19.04 5.42
N ALA A 73 -7.83 -18.26 4.98
CA ALA A 73 -6.89 -17.59 5.88
C ALA A 73 -7.62 -16.59 6.79
N GLN A 74 -8.46 -15.73 6.22
CA GLN A 74 -9.27 -14.77 6.98
C GLN A 74 -10.16 -15.44 8.03
N LYS A 75 -10.84 -16.55 7.69
CA LYS A 75 -11.65 -17.31 8.65
C LYS A 75 -10.81 -17.83 9.83
N LYS A 76 -9.61 -18.33 9.56
CA LYS A 76 -8.69 -18.81 10.61
C LYS A 76 -8.22 -17.65 11.51
N ASP A 77 -7.90 -16.51 10.91
CA ASP A 77 -7.46 -15.32 11.65
C ASP A 77 -8.57 -14.76 12.53
N ILE A 78 -9.79 -14.65 12.01
CA ILE A 78 -10.96 -14.22 12.79
C ILE A 78 -11.17 -15.15 13.99
N LYS A 79 -11.13 -16.48 13.79
CA LYS A 79 -11.28 -17.44 14.89
C LYS A 79 -10.21 -17.24 15.98
N ARG A 80 -8.96 -17.00 15.57
CA ARG A 80 -7.85 -16.72 16.48
C ARG A 80 -8.04 -15.41 17.25
N CYS A 81 -8.46 -14.35 16.56
CA CYS A 81 -8.72 -13.04 17.17
C CYS A 81 -9.90 -13.09 18.16
N LEU A 82 -10.98 -13.81 17.82
CA LEU A 82 -12.14 -13.99 18.71
C LEU A 82 -11.75 -14.73 19.99
N PHE A 83 -10.97 -15.81 19.89
CA PHE A 83 -10.45 -16.52 21.06
C PHE A 83 -9.60 -15.61 21.95
N ALA A 84 -8.68 -14.84 21.35
CA ALA A 84 -7.85 -13.90 22.08
C ALA A 84 -8.67 -12.77 22.73
N HIS A 85 -9.74 -12.30 22.10
CA HIS A 85 -10.65 -11.30 22.67
C HIS A 85 -11.39 -11.85 23.89
N HIS A 86 -12.00 -13.03 23.77
CA HIS A 86 -12.71 -13.69 24.88
C HIS A 86 -11.79 -13.97 26.08
N SER A 87 -10.51 -14.30 25.83
CA SER A 87 -9.53 -14.47 26.93
C SER A 87 -9.14 -13.18 27.65
N LYS A 88 -9.49 -12.00 27.10
CA LYS A 88 -9.12 -10.68 27.63
C LYS A 88 -10.28 -9.91 28.24
N GLU A 89 -11.51 -10.41 28.17
CA GLU A 89 -12.65 -9.81 28.88
C GLU A 89 -12.46 -10.00 30.40
N PRO A 90 -12.21 -8.93 31.18
CA PRO A 90 -12.22 -9.04 32.63
C PRO A 90 -13.65 -9.28 33.10
N LEU A 91 -13.78 -10.18 34.08
CA LEU A 91 -15.03 -10.62 34.70
C LEU A 91 -15.80 -9.45 35.33
#